data_AF-A0A7L4P8Z4-F1
#
_entry.id   AF-A0A7L4P8Z4-F1
#
_cell.length_a   1.000
_cell.length_b   1.000
_cell.length_c   1.000
_cell.angle_alpha   90.00
_cell.angle_beta   90.00
_cell.angle_gamma   90.00
#
_symmetry.space_group_name_H-M   'P 1'
#
loop_
_entity.id
_entity.type
_entity.pdbx_description
1 polymer ?
#
loop_
_entity_poly.entity_id
_entity_poly.type
_entity_poly.pdbx_seq_one_letter_code
_entity_poly.pdbx_strand_id
1 'polypeptide(L)'
;METFEPKRMFLVMAPGLISLVLGGLTGIAVMWAWAGRQLPIGLSVEQHFYLIIAGFFAALIGNEVLNVLSFEWAGRPAGFALNVAYAALLWATVATVLSGNTPTAVITYAAMLIILIYYALRTYLKPSRIGLRPSIYNYLIPASLASSIVLVAAAHVLGGHVAIAMLYFPISVIFAVMSRDLPLVTGTRPGSWALNALAFALITAAFSFWTFGVAALSGILLIASWIAALLASGLVRVAKKQRLFSYLKIHMAYFWLAAGGVLLLVSPGGLWRDVAIHALSLGFIFNIVFGVDVILLDMLMSQAPRRVVVKARGGVPLVELATFILLNAGLLARAAYAGALEPLLALVSGPLTGIAIVAFLLNMQMRLRKMA
;
A
#
# COMPACT_ATOMS: atom_id res chain seq x y z
N MET A 1 0.56 30.87 -6.45
CA MET A 1 1.09 29.51 -6.25
C MET A 1 0.35 28.95 -5.04
N GLU A 2 -0.44 27.89 -5.18
CA GLU A 2 -1.11 27.30 -4.01
C GLU A 2 -0.06 26.64 -3.11
N THR A 3 -0.08 26.99 -1.83
CA THR A 3 0.76 26.37 -0.80
C THR A 3 0.17 25.02 -0.43
N PHE A 4 1.03 24.02 -0.24
CA PHE A 4 0.61 22.73 0.31
C PHE A 4 0.08 22.93 1.73
N GLU A 5 -1.18 22.56 1.96
CA GLU A 5 -1.86 22.69 3.25
C GLU A 5 -2.05 21.31 3.89
N PRO A 6 -1.25 20.93 4.91
CA PRO A 6 -1.37 19.62 5.56
C PRO A 6 -2.78 19.34 6.11
N LYS A 7 -3.54 20.38 6.47
CA LYS A 7 -4.93 20.29 6.95
C LYS A 7 -5.85 19.56 5.96
N ARG A 8 -5.60 19.67 4.65
CA ARG A 8 -6.42 18.99 3.62
C ARG A 8 -6.20 17.48 3.62
N MET A 9 -4.99 17.02 3.93
CA MET A 9 -4.68 15.59 4.05
C MET A 9 -5.40 14.96 5.25
N PHE A 10 -5.54 15.71 6.36
CA PHE A 10 -6.24 15.21 7.55
C PHE A 10 -7.69 14.82 7.28
N LEU A 11 -8.35 15.50 6.34
CA LEU A 11 -9.73 15.21 5.98
C LEU A 11 -9.90 13.80 5.40
N VAL A 12 -8.98 13.37 4.52
CA VAL A 12 -8.97 12.01 3.95
C VAL A 12 -8.37 10.99 4.93
N MET A 13 -7.31 11.38 5.66
CA MET A 13 -6.60 10.47 6.55
C MET A 13 -7.33 10.16 7.86
N ALA A 14 -8.20 11.04 8.36
CA ALA A 14 -8.94 10.81 9.60
C ALA A 14 -9.75 9.49 9.60
N PRO A 15 -10.66 9.23 8.64
CA PRO A 15 -11.35 7.94 8.56
C PRO A 15 -10.38 6.78 8.33
N GLY A 16 -9.29 7.00 7.58
CA GLY A 16 -8.24 6.00 7.37
C GLY A 16 -7.54 5.58 8.66
N LEU A 17 -7.18 6.53 9.53
CA LEU A 17 -6.52 6.27 10.82
C LEU A 17 -7.47 5.55 11.78
N ILE A 18 -8.75 5.90 11.80
CA ILE A 18 -9.75 5.17 12.58
C ILE A 18 -9.88 3.73 12.06
N SER A 19 -9.92 3.57 10.74
CA SER A 19 -9.96 2.23 10.12
C SER A 19 -8.71 1.42 10.44
N LEU A 20 -7.53 2.05 10.48
CA LEU A 20 -6.29 1.40 10.90
C LEU A 20 -6.34 0.95 12.35
N VAL A 21 -6.84 1.79 13.27
CA VAL A 21 -6.94 1.43 14.69
C VAL A 21 -7.94 0.29 14.88
N LEU A 22 -9.15 0.43 14.35
CA LEU A 22 -10.20 -0.59 14.51
C LEU A 22 -9.82 -1.90 13.79
N GLY A 23 -9.42 -1.81 12.53
CA GLY A 23 -8.97 -2.95 11.75
C GLY A 23 -7.71 -3.59 12.34
N GLY A 24 -6.72 -2.79 12.71
CA GLY A 24 -5.45 -3.27 13.27
C GLY A 24 -5.63 -3.97 14.62
N LEU A 25 -6.40 -3.38 15.53
CA LEU A 25 -6.73 -4.03 16.80
C LEU A 25 -7.57 -5.29 16.60
N THR A 26 -8.46 -5.33 15.60
CA THR A 26 -9.19 -6.56 15.23
C THR A 26 -8.21 -7.63 14.74
N GLY A 27 -7.23 -7.27 13.91
CA GLY A 27 -6.20 -8.22 13.44
C GLY A 27 -5.35 -8.76 14.59
N ILE A 28 -5.01 -7.93 15.58
CA ILE A 28 -4.33 -8.35 16.81
C ILE A 28 -5.23 -9.31 17.61
N ALA A 29 -6.50 -8.96 17.79
CA ALA A 29 -7.46 -9.79 18.49
C ALA A 29 -7.58 -11.18 17.84
N VAL A 30 -7.73 -11.26 16.51
CA VAL A 30 -7.79 -12.52 15.77
C VAL A 30 -6.55 -13.40 16.03
N MET A 31 -5.35 -12.81 15.99
CA MET A 31 -4.11 -13.55 16.31
C MET A 31 -4.10 -14.05 17.76
N TRP A 32 -4.57 -13.24 18.70
CA TRP A 32 -4.67 -13.62 20.10
C TRP A 32 -5.70 -14.74 20.33
N ALA A 33 -6.80 -14.73 19.59
CA ALA A 33 -7.78 -15.82 19.62
C ALA A 33 -7.18 -17.12 19.08
N TRP A 34 -6.40 -17.07 18.01
CA TRP A 34 -5.64 -18.24 17.53
C TRP A 34 -4.62 -18.75 18.56
N ALA A 35 -4.11 -17.87 19.42
CA ALA A 35 -3.27 -18.20 20.57
C ALA A 35 -4.07 -18.64 21.83
N GLY A 36 -5.39 -18.81 21.74
CA GLY A 36 -6.24 -19.22 22.86
C GLY A 36 -6.56 -18.12 23.88
N ARG A 37 -6.38 -16.84 23.53
CA ARG A 37 -6.74 -15.68 24.36
C ARG A 37 -8.08 -15.08 23.94
N GLN A 38 -8.77 -14.43 24.88
CA GLN A 38 -10.03 -13.76 24.58
C GLN A 38 -9.84 -12.57 23.64
N LEU A 39 -10.84 -12.34 22.79
CA LEU A 39 -10.89 -11.22 21.86
C LEU A 39 -11.25 -9.92 22.62
N PRO A 40 -10.39 -8.89 22.62
CA PRO A 40 -10.77 -7.59 23.16
C PRO A 40 -11.79 -6.84 22.28
N ILE A 41 -12.06 -7.31 21.04
CA ILE A 41 -12.89 -6.63 20.04
C ILE A 41 -13.77 -7.65 19.31
N GLY A 42 -15.08 -7.36 19.21
CA GLY A 42 -16.08 -8.23 18.59
C GLY A 42 -16.27 -8.08 17.08
N LEU A 43 -15.25 -7.62 16.35
CA LEU A 43 -15.30 -7.47 14.89
C LEU A 43 -14.87 -8.76 14.19
N SER A 44 -15.52 -9.07 13.06
CA SER A 44 -15.21 -10.27 12.27
C SER A 44 -13.92 -10.12 11.46
N VAL A 45 -13.37 -11.25 11.00
CA VAL A 45 -12.22 -11.27 10.07
C VAL A 45 -12.56 -10.51 8.79
N GLU A 46 -13.79 -10.61 8.29
CA GLU A 46 -14.24 -9.86 7.11
C GLU A 46 -14.22 -8.36 7.38
N GLN A 47 -14.77 -7.90 8.52
CA GLN A 47 -14.73 -6.48 8.89
C GLN A 47 -13.29 -5.96 9.02
N HIS A 48 -12.38 -6.76 9.56
CA HIS A 48 -10.94 -6.44 9.56
C HIS A 48 -10.41 -6.17 8.14
N PHE A 49 -10.69 -7.05 7.18
CA PHE A 49 -10.26 -6.88 5.79
C PHE A 49 -10.77 -5.58 5.17
N TYR A 50 -12.06 -5.29 5.34
CA TYR A 50 -12.65 -4.07 4.80
C TYR A 50 -12.10 -2.81 5.48
N LEU A 51 -11.94 -2.80 6.79
CA LEU A 51 -11.36 -1.65 7.51
C LEU A 51 -9.91 -1.40 7.05
N ILE A 52 -9.10 -2.44 6.90
CA ILE A 52 -7.71 -2.28 6.46
C ILE A 52 -7.63 -1.86 4.99
N ILE A 53 -8.35 -2.51 4.08
CA ILE A 53 -8.22 -2.27 2.64
C ILE A 53 -9.10 -1.11 2.17
N ALA A 54 -10.40 -1.20 2.41
CA ALA A 54 -11.39 -0.22 1.97
C ALA A 54 -11.37 1.07 2.80
N GLY A 55 -10.90 1.00 4.05
CA GLY A 55 -10.75 2.15 4.93
C GLY A 55 -9.34 2.71 4.89
N PHE A 56 -8.38 2.01 5.49
CA PHE A 56 -7.03 2.54 5.70
C PHE A 56 -6.22 2.67 4.40
N PHE A 57 -6.07 1.60 3.61
CA PHE A 57 -5.30 1.70 2.36
C PHE A 57 -5.96 2.60 1.33
N ALA A 58 -7.29 2.60 1.23
CA ALA A 58 -8.02 3.56 0.39
C ALA A 58 -7.79 5.02 0.83
N ALA A 59 -7.74 5.29 2.13
CA ALA A 59 -7.40 6.63 2.61
C ALA A 59 -5.93 6.99 2.32
N LEU A 60 -4.99 6.08 2.60
CA LEU A 60 -3.56 6.30 2.37
C LEU A 60 -3.27 6.58 0.90
N ILE A 61 -3.70 5.69 0.01
CA ILE A 61 -3.48 5.80 -1.44
C ILE A 61 -4.33 6.92 -2.04
N GLY A 62 -5.56 7.10 -1.57
CA GLY A 62 -6.41 8.21 -2.01
C GLY A 62 -5.78 9.55 -1.70
N ASN A 63 -5.16 9.71 -0.52
CA ASN A 63 -4.44 10.92 -0.17
C ASN A 63 -3.16 11.11 -1.00
N GLU A 64 -2.47 10.02 -1.31
CA GLU A 64 -1.30 10.02 -2.20
C GLU A 64 -1.68 10.52 -3.60
N VAL A 65 -2.72 9.94 -4.19
CA VAL A 65 -3.25 10.34 -5.50
C VAL A 65 -3.81 11.77 -5.47
N LEU A 66 -4.75 12.08 -4.59
CA LEU A 66 -5.44 13.36 -4.62
C LEU A 66 -4.54 14.52 -4.20
N ASN A 67 -3.57 14.31 -3.31
CA ASN A 67 -2.83 15.41 -2.71
C ASN A 67 -1.33 15.37 -3.04
N VAL A 68 -0.60 14.31 -2.67
CA VAL A 68 0.87 14.27 -2.77
C VAL A 68 1.33 14.20 -4.23
N LEU A 69 0.98 13.14 -4.94
CA LEU A 69 1.32 12.94 -6.35
C LEU A 69 0.73 14.02 -7.25
N SER A 70 -0.44 14.53 -6.88
CA SER A 70 -1.05 15.65 -7.58
C SER A 70 -0.20 16.91 -7.47
N PHE A 71 0.30 17.21 -6.27
CA PHE A 71 1.15 18.37 -6.06
C PHE A 71 2.47 18.24 -6.83
N GLU A 72 3.08 17.06 -6.82
CA GLU A 72 4.29 16.77 -7.60
C GLU A 72 4.06 16.91 -9.12
N TRP A 73 2.98 16.33 -9.63
CA TRP A 73 2.73 16.28 -11.07
C TRP A 73 2.15 17.58 -11.62
N ALA A 74 1.10 18.10 -10.99
CA ALA A 74 0.32 19.24 -11.48
C ALA A 74 0.62 20.56 -10.73
N GLY A 75 1.44 20.53 -9.69
CA GLY A 75 1.76 21.72 -8.88
C GLY A 75 0.65 22.14 -7.91
N ARG A 76 -0.41 21.35 -7.78
CA ARG A 76 -1.56 21.62 -6.89
C ARG A 76 -2.20 20.33 -6.42
N PRO A 77 -2.73 20.28 -5.18
CA PRO A 77 -3.55 19.16 -4.73
C PRO A 77 -4.93 19.19 -5.43
N ALA A 78 -5.71 18.13 -5.23
CA ALA A 78 -7.11 18.08 -5.64
C ALA A 78 -7.93 19.19 -4.98
N GLY A 79 -8.96 19.66 -5.69
CA GLY A 79 -9.89 20.66 -5.16
C GLY A 79 -10.59 20.18 -3.88
N PHE A 80 -10.93 21.14 -3.01
CA PHE A 80 -11.54 20.85 -1.70
C PHE A 80 -12.80 19.98 -1.80
N ALA A 81 -13.71 20.29 -2.75
CA ALA A 81 -14.93 19.53 -2.95
C ALA A 81 -14.69 18.03 -3.27
N LEU A 82 -13.64 17.72 -4.04
CA LEU A 82 -13.30 16.34 -4.37
C LEU A 82 -12.75 15.59 -3.16
N ASN A 83 -11.90 16.25 -2.36
CA ASN A 83 -11.40 15.69 -1.10
C ASN A 83 -12.55 15.42 -0.12
N VAL A 84 -13.50 16.35 0.03
CA VAL A 84 -14.70 16.19 0.87
C VAL A 84 -15.56 15.02 0.41
N ALA A 85 -15.86 14.93 -0.89
CA ALA A 85 -16.63 13.83 -1.45
C ALA A 85 -15.95 12.47 -1.21
N TYR A 86 -14.63 12.41 -1.44
CA TYR A 86 -13.85 11.19 -1.19
C TYR A 86 -13.85 10.79 0.29
N ALA A 87 -13.64 11.75 1.20
CA ALA A 87 -13.67 11.48 2.64
C ALA A 87 -15.06 11.08 3.15
N ALA A 88 -16.14 11.66 2.59
CA ALA A 88 -17.50 11.26 2.93
C ALA A 88 -17.76 9.79 2.57
N LEU A 89 -17.29 9.33 1.40
CA LEU A 89 -17.38 7.93 1.01
C LEU A 89 -16.50 7.01 1.88
N LEU A 90 -15.32 7.46 2.31
CA LEU A 90 -14.51 6.73 3.29
C LEU A 90 -15.28 6.54 4.61
N TRP A 91 -15.86 7.61 5.15
CA TRP A 91 -16.66 7.54 6.37
C TRP A 91 -17.88 6.63 6.21
N ALA A 92 -18.59 6.72 5.08
CA ALA A 92 -19.70 5.82 4.77
C ALA A 92 -19.24 4.35 4.69
N THR A 93 -18.08 4.09 4.10
CA THR A 93 -17.47 2.75 4.07
C THR A 93 -17.17 2.25 5.49
N VAL A 94 -16.55 3.06 6.33
CA VAL A 94 -16.26 2.68 7.73
C VAL A 94 -17.55 2.38 8.49
N ALA A 95 -18.54 3.28 8.42
CA ALA A 95 -19.81 3.12 9.14
C ALA A 95 -20.56 1.86 8.69
N THR A 96 -20.63 1.61 7.38
CA THR A 96 -21.32 0.43 6.83
C THR A 96 -20.62 -0.87 7.23
N VAL A 97 -19.28 -0.91 7.20
CA VAL A 97 -18.51 -2.08 7.70
C VAL A 97 -18.78 -2.33 9.18
N LEU A 98 -18.76 -1.29 10.02
CA LEU A 98 -19.03 -1.43 11.46
C LEU A 98 -20.47 -1.88 11.74
N SER A 99 -21.43 -1.49 10.90
CA SER A 99 -22.82 -1.97 10.98
C SER A 99 -23.03 -3.40 10.46
N GLY A 100 -22.00 -4.02 9.87
CA GLY A 100 -22.10 -5.35 9.24
C GLY A 100 -22.70 -5.35 7.82
N ASN A 101 -22.96 -4.18 7.23
CA ASN A 101 -23.50 -4.06 5.87
C ASN A 101 -22.37 -4.04 4.83
N THR A 102 -21.77 -5.21 4.60
CA THR A 102 -20.64 -5.36 3.66
C THR A 102 -21.01 -5.08 2.19
N PRO A 103 -22.23 -5.36 1.67
CA PRO A 103 -22.59 -5.00 0.30
C PRO A 103 -22.55 -3.49 0.07
N THR A 104 -23.05 -2.69 1.01
CA THR A 104 -23.00 -1.23 0.89
C THR A 104 -21.56 -0.72 0.95
N ALA A 105 -20.71 -1.34 1.78
CA ALA A 105 -19.29 -1.02 1.84
C ALA A 105 -18.57 -1.27 0.50
N VAL A 106 -18.94 -2.31 -0.25
CA VAL A 106 -18.41 -2.57 -1.60
C VAL A 106 -18.81 -1.46 -2.56
N ILE A 107 -20.07 -0.99 -2.50
CA ILE A 107 -20.57 0.08 -3.38
C ILE A 107 -19.85 1.40 -3.08
N THR A 108 -19.73 1.78 -1.80
CA THR A 108 -19.01 3.01 -1.42
C THR A 108 -17.54 2.92 -1.77
N TYR A 109 -16.93 1.74 -1.63
CA TYR A 109 -15.57 1.47 -2.08
C TYR A 109 -15.38 1.63 -3.60
N ALA A 110 -16.27 1.05 -4.41
CA ALA A 110 -16.22 1.23 -5.86
C ALA A 110 -16.39 2.71 -6.25
N ALA A 111 -17.30 3.43 -5.60
CA ALA A 111 -17.50 4.87 -5.83
C ALA A 111 -16.23 5.69 -5.50
N MET A 112 -15.50 5.33 -4.45
CA MET A 112 -14.19 5.94 -4.14
C MET A 112 -13.19 5.73 -5.28
N LEU A 113 -13.09 4.52 -5.81
CA LEU A 113 -12.19 4.23 -6.93
C LEU A 113 -12.59 5.00 -8.19
N ILE A 114 -13.90 5.17 -8.46
CA ILE A 114 -14.39 5.99 -9.59
C ILE A 114 -13.93 7.44 -9.45
N ILE A 115 -14.02 8.04 -8.25
CA ILE A 115 -13.50 9.38 -7.98
C ILE A 115 -12.00 9.46 -8.30
N LEU A 116 -11.22 8.48 -7.86
CA LEU A 116 -9.79 8.44 -8.14
C LEU A 116 -9.49 8.29 -9.63
N ILE A 117 -10.24 7.46 -10.37
CA ILE A 117 -10.08 7.31 -11.83
C ILE A 117 -10.33 8.63 -12.53
N TYR A 118 -11.48 9.25 -12.23
CA TYR A 118 -11.87 10.53 -12.80
C TYR A 118 -10.78 11.59 -12.60
N TYR A 119 -10.21 11.64 -11.38
CA TYR A 119 -9.12 12.54 -11.06
C TYR A 119 -7.83 12.19 -11.81
N ALA A 120 -7.42 10.92 -11.76
CA ALA A 120 -6.19 10.43 -12.36
C ALA A 120 -6.14 10.69 -13.88
N LEU A 121 -7.24 10.44 -14.59
CA LEU A 121 -7.36 10.71 -16.03
C LEU A 121 -7.20 12.20 -16.35
N ARG A 122 -7.72 13.09 -15.51
CA ARG A 122 -7.68 14.54 -15.74
C ARG A 122 -6.36 15.19 -15.33
N THR A 123 -5.58 14.53 -14.48
CA THR A 123 -4.37 15.09 -13.87
C THR A 123 -3.11 14.43 -14.42
N TYR A 124 -2.99 13.10 -14.36
CA TYR A 124 -1.74 12.40 -14.66
C TYR A 124 -1.54 12.07 -16.14
N LEU A 125 -2.61 12.12 -16.94
CA LEU A 125 -2.52 11.97 -18.40
C LEU A 125 -2.33 13.31 -19.11
N LYS A 126 -2.23 14.41 -18.35
CA LYS A 126 -1.83 15.71 -18.87
C LYS A 126 -0.33 15.94 -18.65
N PRO A 127 0.31 16.82 -19.44
CA PRO A 127 1.68 17.23 -19.17
C PRO A 127 1.85 17.73 -17.74
N SER A 128 2.98 17.40 -17.13
CA SER A 128 3.31 17.85 -15.77
C SER A 128 3.50 19.38 -15.73
N ARG A 129 3.57 19.93 -14.51
CA ARG A 129 3.85 21.36 -14.27
C ARG A 129 5.11 21.85 -15.01
N ILE A 130 6.13 21.01 -15.13
CA ILE A 130 7.40 21.33 -15.79
C ILE A 130 7.40 20.91 -17.28
N GLY A 131 6.24 20.56 -17.85
CA GLY A 131 6.07 20.25 -19.27
C GLY A 131 6.41 18.81 -19.66
N LEU A 132 6.67 17.91 -18.71
CA LEU A 132 6.93 16.51 -19.03
C LEU A 132 5.65 15.83 -19.52
N ARG A 133 5.71 15.19 -20.69
CA ARG A 133 4.60 14.40 -21.20
C ARG A 133 4.39 13.16 -20.31
N PRO A 134 3.14 12.70 -20.15
CA PRO A 134 2.86 11.49 -19.39
C PRO A 134 3.59 10.31 -20.03
N SER A 135 4.34 9.59 -19.20
CA SER A 135 4.97 8.34 -19.58
C SER A 135 3.98 7.20 -19.48
N ILE A 136 4.33 6.02 -20.02
CA ILE A 136 3.55 4.79 -19.85
C ILE A 136 3.24 4.45 -18.38
N TYR A 137 4.10 4.85 -17.44
CA TYR A 137 3.91 4.63 -16.01
C TYR A 137 2.76 5.47 -15.44
N ASN A 138 2.48 6.64 -16.01
CA ASN A 138 1.32 7.46 -15.63
C ASN A 138 -0.01 6.79 -16.00
N TYR A 139 -0.03 5.94 -17.04
CA TYR A 139 -1.22 5.19 -17.44
C TYR A 139 -1.49 4.00 -16.52
N LEU A 140 -0.48 3.49 -15.80
CA LEU A 140 -0.67 2.40 -14.84
C LEU A 140 -1.56 2.83 -13.67
N ILE A 141 -1.53 4.09 -13.24
CA ILE A 141 -2.39 4.56 -12.13
C ILE A 141 -3.89 4.40 -12.45
N PRO A 142 -4.45 5.00 -13.52
CA PRO A 142 -5.85 4.80 -13.87
C PRO A 142 -6.15 3.35 -14.27
N ALA A 143 -5.19 2.63 -14.87
CA ALA A 143 -5.37 1.21 -15.19
C ALA A 143 -5.57 0.38 -13.92
N SER A 144 -4.70 0.52 -12.91
CA SER A 144 -4.80 -0.16 -11.60
C SER A 144 -6.16 0.09 -10.93
N LEU A 145 -6.63 1.34 -10.97
CA LEU A 145 -7.93 1.70 -10.40
C LEU A 145 -9.10 1.06 -11.16
N ALA A 146 -9.08 1.11 -12.50
CA ALA A 146 -10.13 0.53 -13.33
C ALA A 146 -10.19 -0.99 -13.21
N SER A 147 -9.05 -1.68 -13.28
CA SER A 147 -8.98 -3.14 -13.09
C SER A 147 -9.37 -3.55 -11.69
N SER A 148 -9.14 -2.72 -10.67
CA SER A 148 -9.61 -2.98 -9.29
C SER A 148 -11.14 -2.97 -9.18
N ILE A 149 -11.79 -1.99 -9.81
CA ILE A 149 -13.27 -1.96 -9.87
C ILE A 149 -13.79 -3.20 -10.59
N VAL A 150 -13.24 -3.51 -11.77
CA VAL A 150 -13.66 -4.66 -12.57
C VAL A 150 -13.50 -5.95 -11.77
N LEU A 151 -12.37 -6.15 -11.11
CA LEU A 151 -12.10 -7.36 -10.34
C LEU A 151 -13.02 -7.49 -9.12
N VAL A 152 -13.26 -6.40 -8.38
CA VAL A 152 -14.18 -6.41 -7.23
C VAL A 152 -15.63 -6.63 -7.67
N ALA A 153 -16.08 -6.00 -8.75
CA ALA A 153 -17.40 -6.21 -9.31
C ALA A 153 -17.57 -7.66 -9.80
N ALA A 154 -16.58 -8.20 -10.52
CA ALA A 154 -16.59 -9.60 -10.96
C ALA A 154 -16.60 -10.57 -9.76
N ALA A 155 -15.82 -10.32 -8.72
CA ALA A 155 -15.84 -11.12 -7.50
C ALA A 155 -17.22 -11.10 -6.84
N HIS A 156 -17.85 -9.92 -6.76
CA HIS A 156 -19.15 -9.78 -6.14
C HIS A 156 -20.27 -10.49 -6.93
N VAL A 157 -20.26 -10.39 -8.27
CA VAL A 157 -21.31 -10.95 -9.13
C VAL A 157 -21.11 -12.45 -9.40
N LEU A 158 -19.87 -12.89 -9.57
CA LEU A 158 -19.53 -14.26 -9.98
C LEU A 158 -19.15 -15.17 -8.79
N GLY A 159 -19.26 -14.70 -7.55
CA GLY A 159 -19.00 -15.50 -6.34
C GLY A 159 -17.51 -15.70 -6.00
N GLY A 160 -16.67 -14.73 -6.33
CA GLY A 160 -15.25 -14.70 -5.96
C GLY A 160 -14.98 -14.15 -4.55
N HIS A 161 -13.75 -14.30 -4.07
CA HIS A 161 -13.31 -13.75 -2.79
C HIS A 161 -13.12 -12.23 -2.85
N VAL A 162 -14.16 -11.47 -2.48
CA VAL A 162 -14.15 -10.00 -2.53
C VAL A 162 -12.97 -9.37 -1.77
N ALA A 163 -12.61 -9.89 -0.59
CA ALA A 163 -11.47 -9.37 0.17
C ALA A 163 -10.13 -9.49 -0.59
N ILE A 164 -9.93 -10.59 -1.35
CA ILE A 164 -8.74 -10.77 -2.19
C ILE A 164 -8.79 -9.85 -3.40
N ALA A 165 -9.96 -9.71 -4.02
CA ALA A 165 -10.17 -8.76 -5.12
C ALA A 165 -9.86 -7.32 -4.69
N MET A 166 -10.26 -6.91 -3.48
CA MET A 166 -9.96 -5.59 -2.94
C MET A 166 -8.47 -5.40 -2.63
N LEU A 167 -7.75 -6.46 -2.23
CA LEU A 167 -6.30 -6.39 -1.99
C LEU A 167 -5.49 -6.09 -3.26
N TYR A 168 -6.04 -6.36 -4.44
CA TYR A 168 -5.40 -5.99 -5.70
C TYR A 168 -5.23 -4.47 -5.85
N PHE A 169 -6.18 -3.66 -5.40
CA PHE A 169 -6.10 -2.19 -5.49
C PHE A 169 -4.82 -1.63 -4.87
N PRO A 170 -4.52 -1.85 -3.58
CA PRO A 170 -3.34 -1.25 -3.01
C PRO A 170 -2.04 -1.82 -3.60
N ILE A 171 -2.01 -3.11 -3.96
CA ILE A 171 -0.83 -3.72 -4.59
C ILE A 171 -0.55 -3.11 -5.96
N SER A 172 -1.58 -3.01 -6.80
CA SER A 172 -1.46 -2.52 -8.18
C SER A 172 -1.19 -1.02 -8.26
N VAL A 173 -1.78 -0.20 -7.38
CA VAL A 173 -1.50 1.24 -7.35
C VAL A 173 -0.12 1.51 -6.81
N ILE A 174 0.31 0.84 -5.74
CA ILE A 174 1.68 0.98 -5.23
C ILE A 174 2.69 0.53 -6.29
N PHE A 175 2.44 -0.58 -7.00
CA PHE A 175 3.26 -0.97 -8.13
C PHE A 175 3.33 0.13 -9.21
N ALA A 176 2.20 0.73 -9.59
CA ALA A 176 2.15 1.79 -10.60
C ALA A 176 2.95 3.04 -10.20
N VAL A 177 2.79 3.49 -8.95
CA VAL A 177 3.56 4.62 -8.38
C VAL A 177 5.05 4.27 -8.36
N MET A 178 5.40 3.06 -7.97
CA MET A 178 6.79 2.59 -7.93
C MET A 178 7.44 2.55 -9.31
N SER A 179 6.75 2.03 -10.33
CA SER A 179 7.28 2.03 -11.69
C SER A 179 7.61 3.43 -12.21
N ARG A 180 6.92 4.46 -11.69
CA ARG A 180 7.18 5.87 -11.99
C ARG A 180 8.34 6.45 -11.16
N ASP A 181 8.37 6.19 -9.86
CA ASP A 181 9.21 6.91 -8.90
C ASP A 181 10.53 6.23 -8.56
N LEU A 182 10.61 4.91 -8.76
CA LEU A 182 11.83 4.16 -8.48
C LEU A 182 13.07 4.71 -9.23
N PRO A 183 12.99 5.12 -10.51
CA PRO A 183 14.10 5.79 -11.19
C PRO A 183 14.58 7.08 -10.51
N LEU A 184 13.69 7.83 -9.85
CA LEU A 184 14.04 9.04 -9.10
C LEU A 184 14.77 8.70 -7.79
N VAL A 185 14.38 7.60 -7.17
CA VAL A 185 14.95 7.09 -5.93
C VAL A 185 16.33 6.47 -6.15
N THR A 186 16.46 5.60 -7.13
CA THR A 186 17.68 4.85 -7.45
C THR A 186 18.63 5.66 -8.35
N GLY A 187 18.09 6.63 -9.10
CA GLY A 187 18.81 7.31 -10.16
C GLY A 187 19.32 6.33 -11.23
N THR A 188 18.66 5.19 -11.39
CA THR A 188 18.89 4.22 -12.46
C THR A 188 17.79 4.35 -13.50
N ARG A 189 18.15 4.26 -14.78
CA ARG A 189 17.13 4.20 -15.83
C ARG A 189 16.35 2.89 -15.67
N PRO A 190 15.01 2.92 -15.74
CA PRO A 190 14.21 1.71 -15.74
C PRO A 190 14.58 0.86 -16.96
N GLY A 191 14.53 -0.47 -16.80
CA GLY A 191 15.00 -1.41 -17.81
C GLY A 191 14.21 -1.33 -19.12
N SER A 192 12.89 -1.51 -19.04
CA SER A 192 11.98 -1.40 -20.19
C SER A 192 10.55 -1.14 -19.71
N TRP A 193 9.82 -0.31 -20.43
CA TRP A 193 8.38 -0.11 -20.19
C TRP A 193 7.58 -1.39 -20.39
N ALA A 194 8.01 -2.26 -21.32
CA ALA A 194 7.35 -3.53 -21.60
C ALA A 194 7.44 -4.48 -20.41
N LEU A 195 8.56 -4.48 -19.67
CA LEU A 195 8.70 -5.29 -18.45
C LEU A 195 7.80 -4.80 -17.32
N ASN A 196 7.62 -3.48 -17.18
CA ASN A 196 6.66 -2.92 -16.22
C ASN A 196 5.21 -3.27 -16.60
N ALA A 197 4.86 -3.17 -17.89
CA ALA A 197 3.54 -3.57 -18.37
C ALA A 197 3.28 -5.07 -18.18
N LEU A 198 4.29 -5.91 -18.45
CA LEU A 198 4.24 -7.35 -18.20
C LEU A 198 4.06 -7.65 -16.70
N ALA A 199 4.84 -7.03 -15.83
CA ALA A 199 4.70 -7.20 -14.38
C ALA A 199 3.29 -6.80 -13.91
N PHE A 200 2.76 -5.67 -14.38
CA PHE A 200 1.39 -5.24 -14.09
C PHE A 200 0.34 -6.26 -14.56
N ALA A 201 0.47 -6.76 -15.80
CA ALA A 201 -0.43 -7.76 -16.36
C ALA A 201 -0.38 -9.07 -15.55
N LEU A 202 0.81 -9.51 -15.14
CA LEU A 202 1.02 -10.70 -14.32
C LEU A 202 0.41 -10.54 -12.91
N ILE A 203 0.57 -9.37 -12.26
CA ILE A 203 -0.09 -9.08 -10.98
C ILE A 203 -1.61 -9.13 -11.15
N THR A 204 -2.14 -8.52 -12.21
CA THR A 204 -3.58 -8.49 -12.50
C THR A 204 -4.14 -9.88 -12.72
N ALA A 205 -3.45 -10.70 -13.52
CA ALA A 205 -3.81 -12.09 -13.76
C ALA A 205 -3.73 -12.91 -12.47
N ALA A 206 -2.68 -12.74 -11.66
CA ALA A 206 -2.51 -13.44 -10.40
C ALA A 206 -3.68 -13.20 -9.45
N PHE A 207 -4.01 -11.93 -9.20
CA PHE A 207 -5.14 -11.57 -8.34
C PHE A 207 -6.49 -12.01 -8.91
N SER A 208 -6.65 -12.03 -10.23
CA SER A 208 -7.86 -12.59 -10.86
C SER A 208 -8.00 -14.08 -10.55
N PHE A 209 -6.95 -14.87 -10.78
CA PHE A 209 -6.95 -16.31 -10.45
C PHE A 209 -7.14 -16.57 -8.97
N TRP A 210 -6.47 -15.81 -8.09
CA TRP A 210 -6.61 -15.98 -6.65
C TRP A 210 -8.02 -15.66 -6.14
N THR A 211 -8.63 -14.60 -6.68
CA THR A 211 -10.00 -14.20 -6.36
C THR A 211 -10.99 -15.33 -6.63
N PHE A 212 -10.77 -16.11 -7.69
CA PHE A 212 -11.61 -17.25 -8.06
C PHE A 212 -11.05 -18.61 -7.62
N GLY A 213 -10.19 -18.63 -6.59
CA GLY A 213 -9.77 -19.86 -5.91
C GLY A 213 -8.60 -20.61 -6.54
N VAL A 214 -8.00 -20.11 -7.62
CA VAL A 214 -6.86 -20.75 -8.32
C VAL A 214 -5.54 -20.24 -7.74
N ALA A 215 -5.24 -20.61 -6.49
CA ALA A 215 -4.11 -20.06 -5.74
C ALA A 215 -2.74 -20.43 -6.30
N ALA A 216 -2.53 -21.67 -6.75
CA ALA A 216 -1.21 -22.11 -7.25
C ALA A 216 -0.76 -21.32 -8.48
N LEU A 217 -1.68 -21.12 -9.45
CA LEU A 217 -1.39 -20.31 -10.64
C LEU A 217 -1.15 -18.84 -10.26
N SER A 218 -1.93 -18.29 -9.32
CA SER A 218 -1.63 -16.96 -8.77
C SER A 218 -0.23 -16.88 -8.18
N GLY A 219 0.22 -17.90 -7.45
CA GLY A 219 1.56 -17.97 -6.89
C GLY A 219 2.66 -17.89 -7.96
N ILE A 220 2.53 -18.71 -9.01
CA ILE A 220 3.45 -18.70 -10.17
C ILE A 220 3.47 -17.32 -10.83
N LEU A 221 2.29 -16.73 -11.09
CA LEU A 221 2.17 -15.43 -11.73
C LEU A 221 2.74 -14.29 -10.87
N LEU A 222 2.58 -14.33 -9.53
CA LEU A 222 3.21 -13.37 -8.63
C LEU A 222 4.74 -13.48 -8.66
N ILE A 223 5.30 -14.70 -8.65
CA ILE A 223 6.74 -14.92 -8.76
C ILE A 223 7.26 -14.38 -10.11
N ALA A 224 6.56 -14.68 -11.21
CA ALA A 224 6.90 -14.16 -12.53
C ALA A 224 6.82 -12.61 -12.56
N SER A 225 5.80 -12.03 -11.92
CA SER A 225 5.64 -10.58 -11.82
C SER A 225 6.76 -9.93 -11.03
N TRP A 226 7.24 -10.60 -9.96
CA TRP A 226 8.36 -10.16 -9.16
C TRP A 226 9.65 -10.12 -9.99
N ILE A 227 9.93 -11.16 -10.77
CA ILE A 227 11.09 -11.20 -11.67
C ILE A 227 11.01 -10.06 -12.68
N ALA A 228 9.86 -9.90 -13.35
CA ALA A 228 9.64 -8.83 -14.32
C ALA A 228 9.80 -7.45 -13.68
N ALA A 229 9.23 -7.23 -12.49
CA ALA A 229 9.33 -5.97 -11.74
C ALA A 229 10.77 -5.66 -11.31
N LEU A 230 11.52 -6.64 -10.81
CA LEU A 230 12.94 -6.45 -10.46
C LEU A 230 13.78 -6.06 -11.68
N LEU A 231 13.60 -6.75 -12.80
CA LEU A 231 14.31 -6.44 -14.04
C LEU A 231 13.90 -5.05 -14.59
N ALA A 232 12.63 -4.69 -14.47
CA ALA A 232 12.11 -3.39 -14.90
C ALA A 232 12.63 -2.23 -14.03
N SER A 233 12.76 -2.46 -12.72
CA SER A 233 13.19 -1.46 -11.74
C SER A 233 14.65 -1.01 -11.93
N GLY A 234 15.49 -1.87 -12.52
CA GLY A 234 16.92 -1.63 -12.65
C GLY A 234 17.70 -1.77 -11.33
N LEU A 235 17.06 -2.22 -10.24
CA LEU A 235 17.70 -2.45 -8.94
C LEU A 235 18.86 -3.44 -9.01
N VAL A 236 18.78 -4.42 -9.90
CA VAL A 236 19.81 -5.44 -10.12
C VAL A 236 21.13 -4.83 -10.64
N ARG A 237 21.09 -3.62 -11.24
CA ARG A 237 22.22 -3.05 -11.98
C ARG A 237 23.13 -2.16 -11.14
N VAL A 238 22.63 -1.49 -10.10
CA VAL A 238 23.44 -0.53 -9.31
C VAL A 238 22.93 -0.40 -7.87
N ALA A 239 23.76 -0.74 -6.89
CA ALA A 239 23.59 -0.32 -5.50
C ALA A 239 24.34 0.99 -5.27
N LYS A 240 23.65 2.14 -5.27
CA LYS A 240 24.29 3.41 -4.91
C LYS A 240 24.53 3.45 -3.39
N LYS A 241 25.79 3.63 -2.98
CA LYS A 241 26.20 3.71 -1.56
C LYS A 241 25.45 4.78 -0.76
N GLN A 242 25.00 5.86 -1.40
CA GLN A 242 24.40 7.03 -0.72
C GLN A 242 22.96 6.84 -0.23
N ARG A 243 22.25 5.75 -0.58
CA ARG A 243 20.85 5.49 -0.17
C ARG A 243 20.59 4.02 0.20
N LEU A 244 21.62 3.33 0.70
CA LEU A 244 21.61 1.88 0.95
C LEU A 244 20.37 1.40 1.72
N PHE A 245 19.91 2.16 2.71
CA PHE A 245 18.78 1.75 3.54
C PHE A 245 17.43 1.74 2.80
N SER A 246 17.16 2.74 1.94
CA SER A 246 15.98 2.74 1.08
C SER A 246 16.07 1.64 0.02
N TYR A 247 17.25 1.40 -0.54
CA TYR A 247 17.48 0.28 -1.45
C TYR A 247 17.16 -1.07 -0.79
N LEU A 248 17.58 -1.27 0.46
CA LEU A 248 17.28 -2.48 1.23
C LEU A 248 15.77 -2.67 1.41
N LYS A 249 15.06 -1.59 1.79
CA LYS A 249 13.60 -1.62 1.94
C LYS A 249 12.89 -2.01 0.64
N ILE A 250 13.31 -1.47 -0.50
CA ILE A 250 12.70 -1.81 -1.80
C ILE A 250 12.99 -3.28 -2.18
N HIS A 251 14.21 -3.78 -1.94
CA HIS A 251 14.51 -5.20 -2.15
C HIS A 251 13.67 -6.09 -1.22
N MET A 252 13.52 -5.68 0.04
CA MET A 252 12.68 -6.39 1.01
C MET A 252 11.22 -6.42 0.58
N ALA A 253 10.70 -5.33 0.02
CA ALA A 253 9.35 -5.31 -0.55
C ALA A 253 9.18 -6.35 -1.67
N TYR A 254 10.09 -6.35 -2.65
CA TYR A 254 10.06 -7.33 -3.74
C TYR A 254 10.25 -8.76 -3.23
N PHE A 255 11.08 -8.98 -2.22
CA PHE A 255 11.19 -10.27 -1.54
C PHE A 255 9.83 -10.72 -0.98
N TRP A 256 9.09 -9.83 -0.30
CA TRP A 256 7.77 -10.17 0.21
C TRP A 256 6.72 -10.41 -0.88
N LEU A 257 6.81 -9.75 -2.03
CA LEU A 257 5.99 -10.05 -3.21
C LEU A 257 6.24 -11.49 -3.69
N ALA A 258 7.52 -11.88 -3.82
CA ALA A 258 7.90 -13.24 -4.20
C ALA A 258 7.48 -14.27 -3.14
N ALA A 259 7.70 -13.97 -1.86
CA ALA A 259 7.33 -14.83 -0.74
C ALA A 259 5.82 -15.07 -0.70
N GLY A 260 5.00 -14.03 -0.92
CA GLY A 260 3.55 -14.18 -1.09
C GLY A 260 3.19 -15.15 -2.22
N GLY A 261 3.88 -15.05 -3.36
CA GLY A 261 3.70 -15.98 -4.47
C GLY A 261 4.09 -17.42 -4.14
N VAL A 262 5.24 -17.63 -3.48
CA VAL A 262 5.70 -18.96 -3.04
C VAL A 262 4.72 -19.58 -2.04
N LEU A 263 4.22 -18.80 -1.09
CA LEU A 263 3.25 -19.28 -0.09
C LEU A 263 1.93 -19.72 -0.74
N LEU A 264 1.44 -19.00 -1.75
CA LEU A 264 0.26 -19.41 -2.51
C LEU A 264 0.48 -20.66 -3.36
N LEU A 265 1.72 -20.93 -3.77
CA LEU A 265 2.07 -22.14 -4.53
C LEU A 265 2.16 -23.37 -3.62
N VAL A 266 2.80 -23.24 -2.46
CA VAL A 266 3.15 -24.38 -1.60
C VAL A 266 2.06 -24.67 -0.56
N SER A 267 1.45 -23.62 0.02
CA SER A 267 0.50 -23.73 1.13
C SER A 267 -0.64 -22.71 1.01
N PRO A 268 -1.58 -22.87 0.06
CA PRO A 268 -2.58 -21.86 -0.25
C PRO A 268 -3.71 -21.67 0.79
N GLY A 269 -3.79 -22.53 1.81
CA GLY A 269 -4.90 -22.59 2.76
C GLY A 269 -4.56 -22.17 4.19
N GLY A 270 -5.60 -21.99 5.02
CA GLY A 270 -5.48 -21.79 6.47
C GLY A 270 -4.59 -20.61 6.87
N LEU A 271 -3.74 -20.81 7.88
CA LEU A 271 -2.80 -19.79 8.38
C LEU A 271 -1.80 -19.34 7.31
N TRP A 272 -1.41 -20.22 6.38
CA TRP A 272 -0.47 -19.84 5.32
C TRP A 272 -1.08 -18.88 4.29
N ARG A 273 -2.39 -18.97 4.05
CA ARG A 273 -3.12 -17.95 3.30
C ARG A 273 -3.06 -16.59 3.99
N ASP A 274 -3.23 -16.56 5.30
CA ASP A 274 -3.12 -15.34 6.11
C ASP A 274 -1.70 -14.74 6.03
N VAL A 275 -0.66 -15.58 6.14
CA VAL A 275 0.73 -15.15 5.95
C VAL A 275 0.96 -14.59 4.54
N ALA A 276 0.44 -15.23 3.50
CA ALA A 276 0.57 -14.74 2.11
C ALA A 276 -0.10 -13.38 1.93
N ILE A 277 -1.31 -13.20 2.48
CA ILE A 277 -2.01 -11.92 2.48
C ILE A 277 -1.19 -10.84 3.18
N HIS A 278 -0.63 -11.11 4.36
CA HIS A 278 0.17 -10.14 5.12
C HIS A 278 1.54 -9.87 4.50
N ALA A 279 2.15 -10.86 3.84
CA ALA A 279 3.34 -10.68 3.03
C ALA A 279 3.09 -9.64 1.93
N LEU A 280 1.94 -9.72 1.24
CA LEU A 280 1.58 -8.76 0.20
C LEU A 280 1.13 -7.42 0.78
N SER A 281 0.20 -7.42 1.73
CA SER A 281 -0.44 -6.21 2.24
C SER A 281 0.48 -5.38 3.15
N LEU A 282 1.33 -6.03 3.95
CA LEU A 282 2.27 -5.35 4.84
C LEU A 282 3.70 -5.45 4.33
N GLY A 283 4.15 -6.66 3.99
CA GLY A 283 5.52 -6.90 3.54
C GLY A 283 5.88 -6.14 2.26
N PHE A 284 5.06 -6.23 1.21
CA PHE A 284 5.32 -5.50 -0.04
C PHE A 284 4.97 -4.01 0.10
N ILE A 285 3.73 -3.66 0.47
CA ILE A 285 3.27 -2.25 0.48
C ILE A 285 4.07 -1.39 1.45
N PHE A 286 4.19 -1.78 2.72
CA PHE A 286 4.81 -0.88 3.71
C PHE A 286 6.32 -0.80 3.55
N ASN A 287 7.02 -1.84 3.08
CA ASN A 287 8.43 -1.70 2.77
C ASN A 287 8.66 -0.77 1.56
N ILE A 288 7.73 -0.73 0.60
CA ILE A 288 7.75 0.29 -0.46
C ILE A 288 7.54 1.70 0.13
N VAL A 289 6.44 1.91 0.86
CA VAL A 289 6.10 3.20 1.50
C VAL A 289 7.25 3.69 2.38
N PHE A 290 7.86 2.82 3.17
CA PHE A 290 9.02 3.16 4.00
C PHE A 290 10.28 3.49 3.17
N GLY A 291 10.41 2.92 1.98
CA GLY A 291 11.60 3.04 1.13
C GLY A 291 11.58 4.27 0.24
N VAL A 292 10.43 4.54 -0.40
CA VAL A 292 10.25 5.58 -1.41
C VAL A 292 9.71 6.88 -0.85
N ASP A 293 8.64 6.83 -0.05
CA ASP A 293 7.99 8.05 0.44
C ASP A 293 8.92 8.86 1.35
N VAL A 294 9.80 8.20 2.10
CA VAL A 294 10.84 8.89 2.87
C VAL A 294 11.76 9.71 1.97
N ILE A 295 12.16 9.17 0.82
CA ILE A 295 13.05 9.86 -0.11
C ILE A 295 12.31 11.01 -0.79
N LEU A 296 11.09 10.78 -1.26
CA LEU A 296 10.28 11.82 -1.88
C LEU A 296 9.99 12.95 -0.89
N LEU A 297 9.68 12.62 0.36
CA LEU A 297 9.49 13.59 1.42
C LEU A 297 10.76 14.40 1.68
N ASP A 298 11.93 13.76 1.79
CA ASP A 298 13.20 14.47 2.00
C ASP A 298 13.53 15.40 0.81
N MET A 299 13.23 14.97 -0.43
CA MET A 299 13.35 15.80 -1.64
C MET A 299 12.39 17.00 -1.61
N LEU A 300 11.13 16.80 -1.25
CA LEU A 300 10.16 17.89 -1.07
C LEU A 300 10.59 18.86 0.03
N MET A 301 11.11 18.36 1.17
CA MET A 301 11.62 19.18 2.27
C MET A 301 12.79 20.07 1.83
N SER A 302 13.68 19.58 0.97
CA SER A 302 14.79 20.36 0.41
C SER A 302 14.35 21.49 -0.53
N GLN A 303 13.13 21.40 -1.07
CA GLN A 303 12.55 22.40 -1.97
C GLN A 303 11.59 23.36 -1.26
N ALA A 304 11.32 23.14 0.04
CA ALA A 304 10.45 24.00 0.81
C ALA A 304 11.05 25.41 0.99
N PRO A 305 10.23 26.48 0.97
CA PRO A 305 10.70 27.87 1.06
C PRO A 305 11.36 28.19 2.41
N ARG A 306 10.99 27.47 3.48
CA ARG A 306 11.79 27.43 4.71
C ARG A 306 12.96 26.48 4.46
N ARG A 307 14.19 27.01 4.53
CA ARG A 307 15.44 26.25 4.46
C ARG A 307 15.53 25.26 5.63
N VAL A 308 14.76 24.17 5.55
CA VAL A 308 14.90 23.04 6.46
C VAL A 308 16.19 22.37 6.04
N VAL A 309 17.29 22.74 6.69
CA VAL A 309 18.55 22.03 6.56
C VAL A 309 18.32 20.65 7.15
N VAL A 310 17.82 19.73 6.33
CA VAL A 310 17.92 18.30 6.59
C VAL A 310 19.41 18.03 6.48
N LYS A 311 20.13 18.16 7.60
CA LYS A 311 21.49 17.63 7.68
C LYS A 311 21.36 16.19 7.19
N ALA A 312 21.98 15.89 6.06
CA ALA A 312 22.20 14.53 5.60
C ALA A 312 23.04 13.87 6.69
N ARG A 313 22.39 13.41 7.76
CA ARG A 313 23.03 12.54 8.73
C ARG A 313 23.32 11.30 7.91
N GLY A 314 24.60 11.11 7.57
CA GLY A 314 25.11 9.91 6.90
C GLY A 314 25.00 8.69 7.82
N GLY A 315 23.78 8.39 8.27
CA GLY A 315 23.43 7.35 9.20
C GLY A 315 21.97 6.97 9.02
N VAL A 316 21.67 5.69 9.26
CA VAL A 316 20.30 5.17 9.17
C VAL A 316 19.41 5.90 10.19
N PRO A 317 18.25 6.46 9.79
CA PRO A 317 17.36 7.11 10.74
C PRO A 317 16.84 6.07 11.74
N LEU A 318 17.20 6.21 13.03
CA LEU A 318 16.95 5.18 14.04
C LEU A 318 15.47 4.78 14.15
N VAL A 319 14.57 5.76 14.02
CA VAL A 319 13.12 5.50 13.99
C VAL A 319 12.73 4.66 12.78
N GLU A 320 13.27 4.95 11.60
CA GLU A 320 12.95 4.18 10.39
C GLU A 320 13.56 2.78 10.42
N LEU A 321 14.74 2.63 11.04
CA LEU A 321 15.34 1.32 11.30
C LEU A 321 14.48 0.50 12.25
N ALA A 322 14.05 1.11 13.35
CA ALA A 322 13.19 0.46 14.33
C ALA A 322 11.86 0.03 13.69
N THR A 323 11.17 0.92 12.94
CA THR A 323 9.91 0.54 12.28
C THR A 323 10.11 -0.53 11.22
N PHE A 324 11.22 -0.48 10.46
CA PHE A 324 11.55 -1.52 9.49
C PHE A 324 11.78 -2.89 10.16
N ILE A 325 12.57 -2.93 11.23
CA ILE A 325 12.86 -4.18 11.97
C ILE A 325 11.57 -4.71 12.58
N LEU A 326 10.79 -3.88 13.29
CA LEU A 326 9.55 -4.29 13.94
C LEU A 326 8.53 -4.85 12.94
N LEU A 327 8.35 -4.19 11.78
CA LEU A 327 7.44 -4.67 10.74
C LEU A 327 7.84 -6.06 10.24
N ASN A 328 9.10 -6.23 9.83
CA ASN A 328 9.57 -7.49 9.26
C ASN A 328 9.65 -8.60 10.31
N ALA A 329 10.05 -8.29 11.55
CA ALA A 329 10.03 -9.24 12.66
C ALA A 329 8.60 -9.72 12.98
N GLY A 330 7.61 -8.82 12.97
CA GLY A 330 6.21 -9.19 13.18
C GLY A 330 5.67 -10.10 12.07
N LEU A 331 6.07 -9.88 10.82
CA LEU A 331 5.73 -10.76 9.68
C LEU A 331 6.41 -12.13 9.78
N LEU A 332 7.68 -12.17 10.16
CA LEU A 332 8.40 -13.43 10.38
C LEU A 332 7.80 -14.20 11.55
N ALA A 333 7.43 -13.54 12.65
CA ALA A 333 6.73 -14.17 13.78
C ALA A 333 5.39 -14.76 13.32
N ARG A 334 4.65 -14.09 12.43
CA ARG A 334 3.41 -14.62 11.84
C ARG A 334 3.66 -15.91 11.04
N ALA A 335 4.66 -15.89 10.17
CA ALA A 335 5.02 -17.05 9.36
C ALA A 335 5.50 -18.22 10.23
N ALA A 336 6.31 -17.92 11.26
CA ALA A 336 6.79 -18.92 12.20
C ALA A 336 5.64 -19.51 13.05
N TYR A 337 4.65 -18.69 13.43
CA TYR A 337 3.41 -19.20 14.06
C TYR A 337 2.66 -20.16 13.13
N ALA A 338 2.50 -19.84 11.85
CA ALA A 338 1.82 -20.73 10.90
C ALA A 338 2.50 -22.10 10.75
N GLY A 339 3.82 -22.18 10.94
CA GLY A 339 4.58 -23.44 10.88
C GLY A 339 4.69 -24.19 12.21
N ALA A 340 4.85 -23.48 13.33
CA ALA A 340 5.14 -24.08 14.64
C ALA A 340 3.93 -24.11 15.59
N LEU A 341 2.89 -23.32 15.31
CA LEU A 341 1.71 -23.10 16.16
C LEU A 341 2.05 -22.61 17.59
N GLU A 342 3.22 -22.00 17.77
CA GLU A 342 3.69 -21.49 19.07
C GLU A 342 2.92 -20.22 19.48
N PRO A 343 2.10 -20.25 20.55
CA PRO A 343 1.21 -19.14 20.90
C PRO A 343 1.91 -17.80 21.10
N LEU A 344 3.13 -17.80 21.65
CA LEU A 344 3.90 -16.56 21.85
C LEU A 344 4.14 -15.81 20.54
N LEU A 345 4.39 -16.52 19.44
CA LEU A 345 4.62 -15.92 18.12
C LEU A 345 3.37 -15.21 17.59
N ALA A 346 2.19 -15.80 17.82
CA ALA A 346 0.92 -15.16 17.48
C ALA A 346 0.65 -13.91 18.35
N LEU A 347 0.96 -13.98 19.65
CA LEU A 347 0.76 -12.85 20.57
C LEU A 347 1.61 -11.63 20.23
N VAL A 348 2.85 -11.83 19.76
CA VAL A 348 3.77 -10.73 19.45
C VAL A 348 3.67 -10.24 18.00
N SER A 349 3.26 -11.09 17.05
CA SER A 349 3.23 -10.74 15.62
C SER A 349 2.41 -9.48 15.34
N GLY A 350 1.16 -9.44 15.79
CA GLY A 350 0.24 -8.31 15.58
C GLY A 350 0.72 -7.01 16.24
N PRO A 351 1.09 -7.01 17.54
CA PRO A 351 1.64 -5.82 18.19
C PRO A 351 2.90 -5.28 17.53
N LEU A 352 3.84 -6.14 17.10
CA LEU A 352 5.07 -5.69 16.42
C LEU A 352 4.76 -4.94 15.12
N THR A 353 3.88 -5.49 14.27
CA THR A 353 3.48 -4.82 13.02
C THR A 353 2.66 -3.55 13.29
N GLY A 354 1.74 -3.59 14.26
CA GLY A 354 0.92 -2.43 14.63
C GLY A 354 1.75 -1.25 15.14
N ILE A 355 2.69 -1.50 16.05
CA ILE A 355 3.61 -0.47 16.57
C ILE A 355 4.46 0.11 15.44
N ALA A 356 4.99 -0.73 14.54
CA ALA A 356 5.78 -0.28 13.40
C ALA A 356 5.01 0.70 12.50
N ILE A 357 3.77 0.37 12.14
CA ILE A 357 2.92 1.19 11.28
C ILE A 357 2.56 2.52 11.96
N VAL A 358 2.11 2.49 13.21
CA VAL A 358 1.73 3.70 13.95
C VAL A 358 2.93 4.62 14.15
N ALA A 359 4.08 4.07 14.57
CA ALA A 359 5.30 4.85 14.77
C ALA A 359 5.79 5.48 13.46
N PHE A 360 5.69 4.75 12.34
CA PHE A 360 6.00 5.31 11.01
C PHE A 360 5.08 6.48 10.66
N LEU A 361 3.76 6.30 10.80
CA LEU A 361 2.78 7.35 10.46
C LEU A 361 2.96 8.60 11.33
N LEU A 362 3.21 8.44 12.63
CA LEU A 362 3.50 9.55 13.53
C LEU A 362 4.80 10.28 13.12
N ASN A 363 5.87 9.56 12.80
CA ASN A 363 7.12 10.15 12.33
C ASN A 363 6.92 10.91 11.00
N MET A 364 6.15 10.35 10.06
CA MET A 364 5.78 11.03 8.80
C MET A 364 5.01 12.32 9.06
N GLN A 365 4.00 12.29 9.92
CA GLN A 365 3.22 13.47 10.32
C GLN A 365 4.09 14.55 10.98
N MET A 366 5.01 14.15 11.86
CA MET A 366 5.97 15.06 12.48
C MET A 366 6.89 15.73 11.46
N ARG A 367 7.34 15.00 10.42
CA ARG A 367 8.15 15.57 9.34
C ARG A 367 7.34 16.54 8.48
N LEU A 368 6.11 16.19 8.11
CA LEU A 368 5.18 17.06 7.36
C LEU A 368 4.87 18.35 8.10
N ARG A 369 4.65 18.30 9.42
CA ARG A 369 4.40 19.51 10.23
C ARG A 369 5.55 20.50 10.24
N LYS A 370 6.80 20.05 10.04
CA LYS A 370 7.96 20.95 9.94
C LYS A 370 7.97 21.77 8.64
N MET A 371 7.12 21.43 7.67
CA MET A 371 7.01 22.13 6.38
C MET A 371 5.93 23.23 6.39
N ALA A 372 4.96 23.17 7.30
CA ALA A 372 4.02 24.25 7.60
C ALA A 372 4.67 25.29 8.51
#